data_AF-A0A9K3GF52-F1
#
_entry.id   AF-A0A9K3GF52-F1
#
_cell.length_a   1.000
_cell.length_b   1.000
_cell.length_c   1.000
_cell.angle_alpha   90.00
_cell.angle_beta   90.00
_cell.angle_gamma   90.00
#
_symmetry.space_group_name_H-M   'P 1'
#
loop_
_entity.id
_entity.type
_entity.pdbx_description
1 polymer ?
#
loop_
_entity_poly.entity_id
_entity_poly.type
_entity_poly.pdbx_seq_one_letter_code
_entity_poly.pdbx_strand_id
1 'polypeptide(L)'
;LLDLLLLHGANVHLRTTHHYQPLHIAVRYDRVSIVRSLLRAGADPEATIDEGGWASVHQAAERGNEVIMKLLLHAGAAPNVGTKTGWTPLHKACLAGHACIVQLLWEWVTDHGGRLNICQRATRVRGGRPVLPLHLAAKSGSTECVRLVLALGGGEVVNMRDRLYWTPLHYACEGGYSDIVRLLLSETDADPDAVDDEGLTPLHKAAETGNVECVRLLMRQGRDLVNPDAEFSGGYTAMHFAAQNGFLNVVKVLIQEGNADPNKRAVDGWQPIHAAARFQHRGIVSFLTDYLPQSEGGKEGDEYSDGDRLSDDRDDMSMSMSPRSPRESESSYSDSYSDSSPMSSSVMPSASLAKGETPRGPRSEGGEGIGPADIQ
;
A
#
# COMPACT_ATOMS: atom_id res chain seq x y z
N LEU A 1 14.82 13.09 33.43
CA LEU A 1 13.67 12.39 34.07
C LEU A 1 13.77 10.89 33.87
N LEU A 2 13.79 10.37 32.63
CA LEU A 2 13.88 8.93 32.39
C LEU A 2 15.08 8.27 33.10
N ASP A 3 16.27 8.83 32.98
CA ASP A 3 17.45 8.25 33.63
C ASP A 3 17.32 8.20 35.16
N LEU A 4 16.62 9.16 35.77
CA LEU A 4 16.30 9.16 37.20
C LEU A 4 15.31 8.03 37.55
N LEU A 5 14.31 7.80 36.72
CA LEU A 5 13.36 6.70 36.89
C LEU A 5 14.06 5.35 36.77
N LEU A 6 14.94 5.18 35.77
CA LEU A 6 15.72 3.96 35.58
C LEU A 6 16.69 3.71 36.74
N LEU A 7 17.35 4.77 37.26
CA LEU A 7 18.20 4.68 38.45
C LEU A 7 17.43 4.19 39.69
N HIS A 8 16.15 4.55 39.81
CA HIS A 8 15.27 4.08 40.88
C HIS A 8 14.54 2.76 40.56
N GLY A 9 14.99 2.01 39.55
CA GLY A 9 14.48 0.67 39.26
C GLY A 9 13.13 0.66 38.54
N ALA A 10 12.79 1.71 37.80
CA ALA A 10 11.60 1.71 36.95
C ALA A 10 11.64 0.54 35.95
N ASN A 11 10.56 -0.23 35.89
CA ASN A 11 10.47 -1.39 35.02
C ASN A 11 10.31 -0.98 33.55
N VAL A 12 11.31 -1.32 32.72
CA VAL A 12 11.34 -1.00 31.28
C VAL A 12 10.40 -1.87 30.43
N HIS A 13 9.86 -2.95 30.99
CA HIS A 13 8.97 -3.90 30.30
C HIS A 13 7.49 -3.65 30.58
N LEU A 14 7.13 -2.56 31.26
CA LEU A 14 5.74 -2.20 31.51
C LEU A 14 4.98 -2.07 30.20
N ARG A 15 3.76 -2.58 30.16
CA ARG A 15 2.88 -2.55 28.99
C ARG A 15 1.70 -1.64 29.24
N THR A 16 1.35 -0.80 28.26
CA THR A 16 0.08 -0.06 28.27
C THR A 16 -1.09 -1.02 28.02
N THR A 17 -2.32 -0.51 28.09
CA THR A 17 -3.54 -1.24 27.71
C THR A 17 -3.53 -1.73 26.26
N HIS A 18 -2.74 -1.08 25.41
CA HIS A 18 -2.54 -1.44 24.01
C HIS A 18 -1.20 -2.19 23.80
N HIS A 19 -0.68 -2.80 24.86
CA HIS A 19 0.55 -3.60 24.90
C HIS A 19 1.86 -2.88 24.49
N TYR A 20 1.86 -1.55 24.38
CA TYR A 20 3.09 -0.80 24.12
C TYR A 20 4.01 -0.81 25.34
N GLN A 21 5.29 -1.04 25.08
CA GLN A 21 6.36 -0.82 26.06
C GLN A 21 6.99 0.58 25.88
N PRO A 22 7.66 1.14 26.90
CA PRO A 22 8.41 2.39 26.79
C PRO A 22 9.31 2.46 25.54
N LEU A 23 9.96 1.35 25.18
CA LEU A 23 10.81 1.27 23.99
C LEU A 23 10.04 1.54 22.69
N HIS A 24 8.87 0.92 22.53
CA HIS A 24 8.01 1.13 21.37
C HIS A 24 7.58 2.58 21.21
N ILE A 25 7.21 3.23 22.32
CA ILE A 25 6.81 4.65 22.32
C ILE A 25 8.01 5.51 21.92
N ALA A 26 9.19 5.23 22.48
CA ALA A 26 10.41 5.96 22.15
C ALA A 26 10.80 5.84 20.68
N VAL A 27 10.69 4.65 20.09
CA VAL A 27 10.94 4.41 18.67
C VAL A 27 9.90 5.11 17.80
N ARG A 28 8.61 4.99 18.13
CA ARG A 28 7.51 5.64 17.40
C ARG A 28 7.68 7.15 17.25
N TYR A 29 8.18 7.81 18.29
CA TYR A 29 8.41 9.26 18.35
C TYR A 29 9.87 9.66 18.10
N ASP A 30 10.68 8.75 17.55
CA ASP A 30 12.04 9.02 17.10
C ASP A 30 13.01 9.55 18.18
N ARG A 31 12.82 9.12 19.42
CA ARG A 31 13.57 9.62 20.58
C ARG A 31 14.85 8.81 20.78
N VAL A 32 15.86 9.02 19.93
CA VAL A 32 17.15 8.31 19.94
C VAL A 32 17.78 8.18 21.34
N SER A 33 17.86 9.28 22.10
CA SER A 33 18.47 9.26 23.44
C SER A 33 17.68 8.40 24.43
N ILE A 34 16.35 8.41 24.33
CA ILE A 34 15.46 7.59 25.16
C ILE A 34 15.60 6.12 24.79
N VAL A 35 15.59 5.79 23.48
CA VAL A 35 15.82 4.44 22.98
C VAL A 35 17.14 3.88 23.53
N ARG A 36 18.21 4.67 23.45
CA ARG A 36 19.53 4.28 23.97
C ARG A 36 19.51 4.00 25.48
N SER A 37 18.90 4.88 26.29
CA SER A 37 18.80 4.67 27.74
C SER A 37 17.98 3.43 28.08
N LEU A 38 16.87 3.19 27.37
CA LEU A 38 16.01 2.03 27.60
C LEU A 38 16.71 0.71 27.24
N LEU A 39 17.38 0.64 26.09
CA LEU A 39 18.13 -0.56 25.69
C LEU A 39 19.29 -0.86 26.66
N ARG A 40 20.00 0.17 27.13
CA ARG A 40 21.04 0.01 28.18
C ARG A 40 20.48 -0.50 29.51
N ALA A 41 19.23 -0.16 29.82
CA ALA A 41 18.53 -0.66 30.99
C ALA A 41 17.89 -2.05 30.78
N GLY A 42 18.19 -2.73 29.67
CA GLY A 42 17.73 -4.10 29.41
C GLY A 42 16.36 -4.19 28.74
N ALA A 43 15.85 -3.11 28.13
CA ALA A 43 14.62 -3.20 27.35
C ALA A 43 14.78 -4.20 26.20
N ASP A 44 13.84 -5.13 26.10
CA ASP A 44 13.83 -6.16 25.06
C ASP A 44 13.49 -5.54 23.68
N PRO A 45 14.41 -5.57 22.71
CA PRO A 45 14.17 -4.99 21.40
C PRO A 45 13.24 -5.83 20.51
N GLU A 46 12.99 -7.10 20.87
CA GLU A 46 12.08 -8.01 20.16
C GLU A 46 10.68 -8.07 20.77
N ALA A 47 10.45 -7.36 21.87
CA ALA A 47 9.13 -7.22 22.44
C ALA A 47 8.13 -6.77 21.37
N THR A 48 6.93 -7.37 21.36
CA THR A 48 5.90 -7.07 20.37
C THR A 48 4.84 -6.13 20.96
N ILE A 49 4.33 -5.20 20.14
CA ILE A 49 3.24 -4.28 20.51
C ILE A 49 1.87 -4.95 20.52
N ASP A 50 1.74 -6.14 19.94
CA ASP A 50 0.47 -6.84 19.82
C ASP A 50 0.69 -8.33 19.62
N GLU A 51 -0.41 -9.06 19.53
CA GLU A 51 -0.41 -10.47 19.13
C GLU A 51 0.01 -10.66 17.67
N GLY A 52 -0.02 -9.63 16.84
CA GLY A 52 0.38 -9.67 15.43
C GLY A 52 1.88 -9.90 15.24
N GLY A 53 2.71 -9.68 16.26
CA GLY A 53 4.15 -9.88 16.20
C GLY A 53 4.92 -8.62 15.78
N TRP A 54 4.30 -7.44 15.88
CA TRP A 54 4.95 -6.18 15.52
C TRP A 54 5.97 -5.75 16.58
N ALA A 55 7.27 -5.86 16.27
CA ALA A 55 8.35 -5.40 17.14
C ALA A 55 8.85 -3.98 16.85
N SER A 56 9.64 -3.41 17.77
CA SER A 56 10.30 -2.10 17.65
C SER A 56 11.08 -1.91 16.34
N VAL A 57 11.72 -2.95 15.82
CA VAL A 57 12.47 -2.89 14.54
C VAL A 57 11.59 -2.64 13.32
N HIS A 58 10.34 -3.11 13.32
CA HIS A 58 9.41 -2.80 12.24
C HIS A 58 9.05 -1.31 12.21
N GLN A 59 8.84 -0.71 13.39
CA GLN A 59 8.57 0.71 13.53
C GLN A 59 9.79 1.55 13.15
N ALA A 60 11.00 1.13 13.57
CA ALA A 60 12.23 1.81 13.18
C ALA A 60 12.43 1.80 11.65
N ALA A 61 12.13 0.66 11.00
CA ALA A 61 12.22 0.54 9.55
C ALA A 61 11.18 1.42 8.83
N GLU A 62 9.96 1.51 9.34
CA GLU A 62 8.91 2.38 8.81
C GLU A 62 9.20 3.88 8.99
N ARG A 63 9.96 4.24 10.04
CA ARG A 63 10.38 5.62 10.30
C ARG A 63 11.65 6.04 9.57
N GLY A 64 12.44 5.08 9.09
CA GLY A 64 13.68 5.37 8.37
C GLY A 64 14.83 5.85 9.26
N ASN A 65 14.73 5.75 10.58
CA ASN A 65 15.80 6.21 11.47
C ASN A 65 16.91 5.15 11.60
N GLU A 66 18.00 5.38 10.86
CA GLU A 66 19.18 4.51 10.84
C GLU A 66 19.84 4.35 12.22
N VAL A 67 19.86 5.41 13.03
CA VAL A 67 20.49 5.37 14.36
C VAL A 67 19.69 4.46 15.30
N ILE A 68 18.36 4.58 15.29
CA ILE A 68 17.48 3.72 16.07
C ILE A 68 17.59 2.27 15.56
N MET A 69 17.57 2.06 14.25
CA MET A 69 17.74 0.72 13.68
C MET A 69 19.07 0.08 14.13
N LYS A 70 20.20 0.80 14.01
CA LYS A 70 21.50 0.32 14.52
C LYS A 70 21.44 0.00 16.00
N LEU A 71 20.84 0.87 16.83
CA LEU A 71 20.73 0.63 18.26
C LEU A 71 19.95 -0.66 18.57
N LEU A 72 18.84 -0.91 17.87
CA LEU A 72 18.03 -2.11 18.06
C LEU A 72 18.79 -3.38 17.63
N LEU A 73 19.46 -3.35 16.48
CA LEU A 73 20.25 -4.48 15.98
C LEU A 73 21.42 -4.83 16.92
N HIS A 74 22.17 -3.83 17.40
CA HIS A 74 23.23 -4.05 18.40
C HIS A 74 22.70 -4.54 19.75
N ALA A 75 21.44 -4.25 20.08
CA ALA A 75 20.78 -4.77 21.28
C ALA A 75 20.26 -6.21 21.09
N GLY A 76 20.46 -6.82 19.93
CA GLY A 76 20.11 -8.21 19.64
C GLY A 76 18.81 -8.41 18.86
N ALA A 77 18.21 -7.36 18.30
CA ALA A 77 17.03 -7.52 17.45
C ALA A 77 17.36 -8.26 16.15
N ALA A 78 16.55 -9.24 15.76
CA ALA A 78 16.77 -9.96 14.52
C ALA A 78 16.35 -9.11 13.29
N PRO A 79 17.23 -8.94 12.28
CA PRO A 79 16.93 -8.15 11.08
C PRO A 79 15.85 -8.79 10.18
N ASN A 80 15.68 -10.11 10.28
CA ASN A 80 14.69 -10.89 9.54
C ASN A 80 13.44 -11.21 10.36
N VAL A 81 13.23 -10.57 11.52
CA VAL A 81 12.06 -10.85 12.36
C VAL A 81 10.77 -10.72 11.54
N GLY A 82 9.93 -11.74 11.60
CA GLY A 82 8.66 -11.80 10.89
C GLY A 82 7.49 -11.65 11.85
N THR A 83 6.49 -10.84 11.49
CA THR A 83 5.19 -10.85 12.16
C THR A 83 4.48 -12.18 11.92
N LYS A 84 3.35 -12.44 12.60
CA LYS A 84 2.48 -13.61 12.32
C LYS A 84 1.99 -13.67 10.87
N THR A 85 1.94 -12.53 10.21
CA THR A 85 1.58 -12.42 8.80
C THR A 85 2.80 -12.32 7.88
N GLY A 86 4.02 -12.52 8.39
CA GLY A 86 5.25 -12.57 7.60
C GLY A 86 5.84 -11.20 7.23
N TRP A 87 5.33 -10.09 7.78
CA TRP A 87 5.95 -8.78 7.58
C TRP A 87 7.30 -8.72 8.28
N THR A 88 8.30 -8.14 7.62
CA THR A 88 9.65 -7.96 8.17
C THR A 88 10.01 -6.48 8.22
N PRO A 89 11.09 -6.09 8.92
CA PRO A 89 11.63 -4.74 8.84
C PRO A 89 11.88 -4.30 7.39
N LEU A 90 12.37 -5.20 6.53
CA LEU A 90 12.59 -4.94 5.11
C LEU A 90 11.29 -4.53 4.39
N HIS A 91 10.17 -5.21 4.63
CA HIS A 91 8.88 -4.82 4.03
C HIS A 91 8.47 -3.40 4.43
N LYS A 92 8.67 -3.02 5.69
CA LYS A 92 8.34 -1.67 6.18
C LYS A 92 9.27 -0.60 5.61
N ALA A 93 10.57 -0.88 5.51
CA ALA A 93 11.52 0.00 4.85
C ALA A 93 11.17 0.23 3.37
N CYS A 94 10.85 -0.84 2.63
CA CYS A 94 10.45 -0.74 1.23
C CYS A 94 9.12 0.01 1.05
N LEU A 95 8.11 -0.25 1.90
CA LEU A 95 6.83 0.46 1.85
C LEU A 95 6.99 1.96 2.12
N ALA A 96 7.86 2.34 3.05
CA ALA A 96 8.15 3.74 3.38
C ALA A 96 9.20 4.39 2.45
N GLY A 97 9.78 3.62 1.52
CA GLY A 97 10.80 4.11 0.58
C GLY A 97 12.17 4.39 1.20
N HIS A 98 12.47 3.85 2.39
CA HIS A 98 13.69 4.11 3.14
C HIS A 98 14.85 3.19 2.73
N ALA A 99 15.48 3.51 1.60
CA ALA A 99 16.61 2.75 1.05
C ALA A 99 17.80 2.65 2.02
N CYS A 100 18.03 3.67 2.84
CA CYS A 100 19.08 3.64 3.87
C CYS A 100 18.87 2.49 4.88
N ILE A 101 17.63 2.17 5.25
CA ILE A 101 17.34 1.03 6.12
C ILE A 101 17.52 -0.29 5.37
N VAL A 102 17.13 -0.36 4.10
CA VAL A 102 17.34 -1.56 3.26
C VAL A 102 18.84 -1.90 3.20
N GLN A 103 19.67 -0.90 2.90
CA GLN A 103 21.12 -1.05 2.84
C GLN A 103 21.70 -1.43 4.21
N LEU A 104 21.29 -0.76 5.28
CA LEU A 104 21.75 -1.04 6.64
C LEU A 104 21.42 -2.47 7.08
N LEU A 105 20.19 -2.95 6.81
CA LEU A 105 19.81 -4.33 7.12
C LEU A 105 20.66 -5.34 6.33
N TRP A 106 20.97 -5.05 5.07
CA TRP A 106 21.84 -5.89 4.25
C TRP A 106 23.28 -5.94 4.78
N GLU A 107 23.89 -4.77 5.02
CA GLU A 107 25.24 -4.65 5.59
C GLU A 107 25.33 -5.38 6.94
N TRP A 108 24.37 -5.14 7.83
CA TRP A 108 24.33 -5.80 9.14
C TRP A 108 24.31 -7.33 9.01
N VAL A 109 23.44 -7.86 8.15
CA VAL A 109 23.28 -9.30 7.99
C VAL A 109 24.52 -9.94 7.37
N THR A 110 25.16 -9.28 6.40
CA THR A 110 26.40 -9.78 5.78
C THR A 110 27.58 -9.78 6.72
N ASP A 111 27.75 -8.72 7.51
CA ASP A 111 28.82 -8.62 8.52
C ASP A 111 28.73 -9.73 9.59
N HIS A 112 27.52 -10.24 9.83
CA HIS A 112 27.26 -11.31 10.79
C HIS A 112 27.06 -12.69 10.12
N GLY A 113 27.43 -12.84 8.84
CA GLY A 113 27.42 -14.10 8.10
C GLY A 113 26.02 -14.67 7.80
N GLY A 114 24.97 -13.84 7.89
CA GLY A 114 23.59 -14.22 7.60
C GLY A 114 23.17 -13.92 6.16
N ARG A 115 21.87 -14.10 5.86
CA ARG A 115 21.24 -13.68 4.59
C ARG A 115 19.94 -12.92 4.85
N LEU A 116 19.77 -11.77 4.19
CA LEU A 116 18.56 -10.97 4.31
C LEU A 116 17.44 -11.63 3.50
N ASN A 117 16.27 -11.84 4.11
CA ASN A 117 15.18 -12.52 3.44
C ASN A 117 14.36 -11.57 2.55
N ILE A 118 14.93 -11.28 1.36
CA ILE A 118 14.32 -10.41 0.34
C ILE A 118 13.07 -11.01 -0.31
N CYS A 119 12.92 -12.34 -0.26
CA CYS A 119 11.80 -13.07 -0.86
C CYS A 119 10.72 -13.40 0.18
N GLN A 120 10.80 -12.84 1.40
CA GLN A 120 9.83 -13.12 2.44
C GLN A 120 8.43 -12.74 1.95
N ARG A 121 7.53 -13.69 2.08
CA ARG A 121 6.13 -13.56 1.68
C ARG A 121 5.34 -13.06 2.89
N ALA A 122 4.81 -11.85 2.80
CA ALA A 122 3.97 -11.26 3.85
C ALA A 122 2.51 -11.21 3.39
N THR A 123 1.54 -11.49 4.25
CA THR A 123 0.12 -11.29 3.96
C THR A 123 -0.44 -10.15 4.82
N ARG A 124 -1.52 -9.52 4.37
CA ARG A 124 -2.29 -8.61 5.25
C ARG A 124 -3.34 -9.35 6.08
N VAL A 125 -3.86 -10.43 5.51
CA VAL A 125 -4.89 -11.29 6.12
C VAL A 125 -4.45 -12.75 6.01
N ARG A 126 -4.91 -13.59 6.95
CA ARG A 126 -4.61 -15.03 6.94
C ARG A 126 -5.23 -15.67 5.70
N GLY A 127 -4.41 -16.34 4.88
CA GLY A 127 -4.85 -17.00 3.64
C GLY A 127 -4.82 -16.14 2.37
N GLY A 128 -4.40 -14.87 2.45
CA GLY A 128 -4.22 -14.03 1.25
C GLY A 128 -2.96 -14.37 0.44
N ARG A 129 -2.92 -13.98 -0.85
CA ARG A 129 -1.67 -14.00 -1.62
C ARG A 129 -0.67 -13.01 -1.00
N PRO A 130 0.63 -13.35 -0.99
CA PRO A 130 1.60 -12.55 -0.29
C PRO A 130 2.12 -11.39 -1.13
N VAL A 131 2.42 -10.30 -0.43
CA VAL A 131 3.21 -9.19 -0.92
C VAL A 131 4.69 -9.46 -0.63
N LEU A 132 5.56 -9.00 -1.52
CA LEU A 132 7.01 -9.05 -1.37
C LEU A 132 7.56 -7.63 -1.14
N PRO A 133 8.78 -7.48 -0.57
CA PRO A 133 9.43 -6.18 -0.46
C PRO A 133 9.53 -5.42 -1.78
N LEU A 134 9.77 -6.12 -2.90
CA LEU A 134 9.85 -5.52 -4.24
C LEU A 134 8.53 -4.85 -4.68
N HIS A 135 7.38 -5.46 -4.38
CA HIS A 135 6.08 -4.83 -4.64
C HIS A 135 5.93 -3.51 -3.87
N LEU A 136 6.32 -3.52 -2.60
CA LEU A 136 6.21 -2.36 -1.72
C LEU A 136 7.18 -1.25 -2.14
N ALA A 137 8.40 -1.61 -2.56
CA ALA A 137 9.38 -0.67 -3.09
C ALA A 137 8.85 0.01 -4.36
N ALA A 138 8.32 -0.77 -5.32
CA ALA A 138 7.72 -0.22 -6.53
C ALA A 138 6.50 0.67 -6.22
N LYS A 139 5.63 0.24 -5.29
CA LYS A 139 4.48 1.01 -4.83
C LYS A 139 4.87 2.36 -4.21
N SER A 140 5.95 2.38 -3.43
CA SER A 140 6.44 3.60 -2.76
C SER A 140 7.06 4.61 -3.74
N GLY A 141 7.40 4.20 -4.96
CA GLY A 141 8.15 5.03 -5.91
C GLY A 141 9.64 5.18 -5.60
N SER A 142 10.17 4.43 -4.63
CA SER A 142 11.59 4.48 -4.30
C SER A 142 12.42 3.63 -5.26
N THR A 143 12.94 4.29 -6.30
CA THR A 143 13.86 3.67 -7.28
C THR A 143 15.07 3.03 -6.61
N GLU A 144 15.60 3.64 -5.54
CA GLU A 144 16.74 3.11 -4.83
C GLU A 144 16.40 1.84 -4.04
N CYS A 145 15.23 1.78 -3.40
CA CYS A 145 14.75 0.52 -2.79
C CYS A 145 14.61 -0.58 -3.83
N VAL A 146 14.05 -0.29 -5.01
CA VAL A 146 13.90 -1.27 -6.09
C VAL A 146 15.28 -1.76 -6.56
N ARG A 147 16.21 -0.84 -6.83
CA ARG A 147 17.58 -1.15 -7.24
C ARG A 147 18.28 -2.05 -6.23
N LEU A 148 18.23 -1.69 -4.94
CA LEU A 148 18.83 -2.48 -3.88
C LEU A 148 18.19 -3.87 -3.80
N VAL A 149 16.86 -3.97 -3.75
CA VAL A 149 16.18 -5.27 -3.64
C VAL A 149 16.52 -6.19 -4.82
N LEU A 150 16.61 -5.65 -6.04
CA LEU A 150 17.01 -6.42 -7.22
C LEU A 150 18.47 -6.84 -7.18
N ALA A 151 19.39 -5.95 -6.81
CA ALA A 151 20.80 -6.25 -6.64
C ALA A 151 21.07 -7.34 -5.59
N LEU A 152 20.18 -7.46 -4.59
CA LEU A 152 20.23 -8.47 -3.54
C LEU A 152 19.64 -9.83 -3.96
N GLY A 153 19.18 -9.99 -5.21
CA GLY A 153 18.60 -11.22 -5.74
C GLY A 153 17.08 -11.19 -5.92
N GLY A 154 16.43 -10.01 -5.85
CA GLY A 154 14.99 -9.86 -6.01
C GLY A 154 14.46 -10.15 -7.43
N GLY A 155 15.35 -10.33 -8.41
CA GLY A 155 14.99 -10.60 -9.80
C GLY A 155 14.17 -11.88 -10.00
N GLU A 156 14.44 -12.94 -9.23
CA GLU A 156 13.71 -14.23 -9.35
C GLU A 156 12.21 -14.12 -9.04
N VAL A 157 11.82 -13.09 -8.28
CA VAL A 157 10.43 -12.89 -7.83
C VAL A 157 9.76 -11.68 -8.50
N VAL A 158 10.36 -11.13 -9.57
CA VAL A 158 9.85 -9.91 -10.23
C VAL A 158 8.45 -10.08 -10.83
N ASN A 159 8.08 -11.28 -11.24
CA ASN A 159 6.76 -11.59 -11.81
C ASN A 159 5.77 -12.19 -10.80
N MET A 160 6.15 -12.27 -9.53
CA MET A 160 5.23 -12.71 -8.50
C MET A 160 4.07 -11.73 -8.40
N ARG A 161 2.87 -12.27 -8.20
CA ARG A 161 1.63 -11.50 -8.14
C ARG A 161 1.11 -11.44 -6.70
N ASP A 162 0.69 -10.25 -6.27
CA ASP A 162 0.10 -10.04 -4.95
C ASP A 162 -1.40 -10.45 -4.90
N ARG A 163 -2.15 -9.97 -3.89
CA ARG A 163 -3.58 -10.26 -3.73
C ARG A 163 -4.48 -9.65 -4.80
N LEU A 164 -4.05 -8.56 -5.43
CA LEU A 164 -4.74 -7.92 -6.55
C LEU A 164 -4.24 -8.51 -7.87
N TYR A 165 -3.43 -9.56 -7.81
CA TYR A 165 -2.67 -10.10 -8.92
C TYR A 165 -1.67 -9.11 -9.53
N TRP A 166 -1.33 -8.04 -8.81
CA TRP A 166 -0.40 -7.04 -9.29
C TRP A 166 1.03 -7.52 -9.14
N THR A 167 1.83 -7.25 -10.16
CA THR A 167 3.29 -7.34 -10.13
C THR A 167 3.89 -5.99 -9.68
N PRO A 168 5.19 -5.92 -9.32
CA PRO A 168 5.87 -4.65 -9.09
C PRO A 168 5.74 -3.67 -10.27
N LEU A 169 5.68 -4.19 -11.51
CA LEU A 169 5.52 -3.38 -12.71
C LEU A 169 4.14 -2.69 -12.78
N HIS A 170 3.06 -3.33 -12.32
CA HIS A 170 1.74 -2.69 -12.20
C HIS A 170 1.80 -1.48 -11.27
N TYR A 171 2.37 -1.64 -10.08
CA TYR A 171 2.53 -0.55 -9.11
C TYR A 171 3.39 0.60 -9.66
N ALA A 172 4.47 0.28 -10.38
CA ALA A 172 5.33 1.28 -11.00
C ALA A 172 4.59 2.08 -12.10
N CYS A 173 3.77 1.40 -12.91
CA CYS A 173 3.00 2.01 -13.99
C CYS A 173 1.82 2.85 -13.47
N GLU A 174 1.09 2.37 -12.46
CA GLU A 174 0.03 3.13 -11.80
C GLU A 174 0.60 4.41 -11.17
N GLY A 175 1.70 4.30 -10.41
CA GLY A 175 2.35 5.42 -9.73
C GLY A 175 3.15 6.37 -10.64
N GLY A 176 3.36 6.01 -11.91
CA GLY A 176 4.08 6.84 -12.88
C GLY A 176 5.59 6.88 -12.69
N TYR A 177 6.14 5.88 -12.00
CA TYR A 177 7.56 5.80 -11.66
C TYR A 177 8.36 5.25 -12.85
N SER A 178 8.55 6.09 -13.87
CA SER A 178 9.19 5.70 -15.14
C SER A 178 10.60 5.13 -14.97
N ASP A 179 11.37 5.58 -13.97
CA ASP A 179 12.69 5.02 -13.68
C ASP A 179 12.61 3.59 -13.13
N ILE A 180 11.58 3.29 -12.33
CA ILE A 180 11.32 1.93 -11.85
C ILE A 180 10.84 1.06 -13.00
N VAL A 181 9.93 1.56 -13.85
CA VAL A 181 9.47 0.84 -15.05
C VAL A 181 10.66 0.50 -15.95
N ARG A 182 11.53 1.47 -16.21
CA ARG A 182 12.75 1.28 -17.00
C ARG A 182 13.63 0.19 -16.40
N LEU A 183 13.93 0.30 -15.11
CA LEU A 183 14.80 -0.64 -14.39
C LEU A 183 14.23 -2.07 -14.44
N LEU A 184 12.94 -2.24 -14.13
CA LEU A 184 12.28 -3.54 -14.18
C LEU A 184 12.30 -4.14 -15.59
N LEU A 185 12.04 -3.36 -16.64
CA LEU A 185 12.02 -3.87 -18.01
C LEU A 185 13.41 -4.13 -18.59
N SER A 186 14.43 -3.36 -18.21
CA SER A 186 15.78 -3.48 -18.82
C SER A 186 16.74 -4.39 -18.04
N GLU A 187 16.55 -4.54 -16.73
CA GLU A 187 17.48 -5.27 -15.86
C GLU A 187 16.90 -6.59 -15.34
N THR A 188 15.64 -6.92 -15.67
CA THR A 188 14.97 -8.14 -15.19
C THR A 188 14.05 -8.74 -16.26
N ASP A 189 13.61 -9.99 -16.06
CA ASP A 189 12.62 -10.66 -16.91
C ASP A 189 11.18 -10.26 -16.55
N ALA A 190 10.93 -8.99 -16.19
CA ALA A 190 9.60 -8.52 -15.83
C ALA A 190 8.63 -8.69 -17.01
N ASP A 191 7.50 -9.38 -16.78
CA ASP A 191 6.45 -9.61 -17.76
C ASP A 191 5.57 -8.34 -17.89
N PRO A 192 5.65 -7.63 -19.03
CA PRO A 192 4.91 -6.39 -19.24
C PRO A 192 3.45 -6.63 -19.65
N ASP A 193 3.08 -7.87 -20.02
CA ASP A 193 1.72 -8.29 -20.36
C ASP A 193 1.04 -9.05 -19.21
N ALA A 194 1.67 -9.08 -18.03
CA ALA A 194 1.07 -9.64 -16.83
C ALA A 194 -0.30 -8.99 -16.58
N VAL A 195 -1.32 -9.81 -16.31
CA VAL A 195 -2.67 -9.33 -16.01
C VAL A 195 -3.02 -9.45 -14.53
N ASP A 196 -3.77 -8.46 -14.03
CA ASP A 196 -4.36 -8.49 -12.71
C ASP A 196 -5.66 -9.32 -12.65
N ASP A 197 -6.37 -9.28 -11.50
CA ASP A 197 -7.60 -10.06 -11.28
C ASP A 197 -8.74 -9.64 -12.21
N GLU A 198 -8.70 -8.39 -12.67
CA GLU A 198 -9.71 -7.81 -13.55
C GLU A 198 -9.29 -7.92 -15.03
N GLY A 199 -8.08 -8.42 -15.32
CA GLY A 199 -7.53 -8.54 -16.67
C GLY A 199 -6.77 -7.30 -17.15
N LEU A 200 -6.48 -6.33 -16.26
CA LEU A 200 -5.71 -5.14 -16.62
C LEU A 200 -4.22 -5.45 -16.65
N THR A 201 -3.54 -4.91 -17.65
CA THR A 201 -2.07 -4.96 -17.79
C THR A 201 -1.41 -3.70 -17.19
N PRO A 202 -0.08 -3.69 -16.96
CA PRO A 202 0.66 -2.48 -16.60
C PRO A 202 0.42 -1.31 -17.58
N LEU A 203 0.22 -1.60 -18.87
CA LEU A 203 -0.10 -0.59 -19.88
C LEU A 203 -1.46 0.07 -19.61
N HIS A 204 -2.48 -0.71 -19.23
CA HIS A 204 -3.77 -0.16 -18.85
C HIS A 204 -3.63 0.79 -17.66
N LYS A 205 -2.86 0.39 -16.63
CA LYS A 205 -2.62 1.24 -15.45
C LYS A 205 -1.88 2.52 -15.78
N ALA A 206 -0.85 2.46 -16.63
CA ALA A 206 -0.14 3.66 -17.08
C ALA A 206 -1.02 4.60 -17.92
N ALA A 207 -1.92 4.04 -18.74
CA ALA A 207 -2.84 4.82 -19.57
C ALA A 207 -4.00 5.42 -18.76
N GLU A 208 -4.52 4.68 -17.77
CA GLU A 208 -5.57 5.11 -16.84
C GLU A 208 -5.12 6.32 -16.02
N THR A 209 -3.85 6.40 -15.63
CA THR A 209 -3.28 7.49 -14.83
C THR A 209 -2.56 8.58 -15.65
N GLY A 210 -2.46 8.41 -16.98
CA GLY A 210 -1.91 9.42 -17.87
C GLY A 210 -0.38 9.48 -17.91
N ASN A 211 0.30 8.42 -17.46
CA ASN A 211 1.75 8.36 -17.33
C ASN A 211 2.44 8.11 -18.67
N VAL A 212 2.56 9.18 -19.48
CA VAL A 212 3.11 9.16 -20.86
C VAL A 212 4.46 8.43 -20.95
N GLU A 213 5.37 8.68 -20.02
CA GLU A 213 6.70 8.07 -20.08
C GLU A 213 6.68 6.58 -19.74
N CYS A 214 5.80 6.13 -18.85
CA CYS A 214 5.61 4.70 -18.57
C CYS A 214 5.04 3.99 -19.80
N VAL A 215 4.02 4.58 -20.43
CA VAL A 215 3.45 4.08 -21.70
C VAL A 215 4.54 4.00 -22.77
N ARG A 216 5.32 5.07 -22.94
CA ARG A 216 6.43 5.11 -23.89
C ARG A 216 7.46 4.00 -23.64
N LEU A 217 7.84 3.77 -22.38
CA LEU A 217 8.81 2.74 -22.02
C LEU A 217 8.28 1.32 -22.31
N LEU A 218 7.02 1.06 -21.98
CA LEU A 218 6.36 -0.21 -22.32
C LEU A 218 6.31 -0.43 -23.83
N MET A 219 6.01 0.60 -24.63
CA MET A 219 5.96 0.49 -26.09
C MET A 219 7.34 0.37 -26.76
N ARG A 220 8.41 0.91 -26.15
CA ARG A 220 9.77 0.90 -26.72
C ARG A 220 10.59 -0.32 -26.38
N GLN A 221 10.43 -0.88 -25.18
CA GLN A 221 11.28 -1.98 -24.69
C GLN A 221 10.96 -3.33 -25.35
N GLY A 222 9.89 -3.42 -26.15
CA GLY A 222 9.72 -4.52 -27.10
C GLY A 222 8.42 -4.41 -27.87
N ARG A 223 8.49 -4.13 -29.17
CA ARG A 223 7.33 -4.23 -30.09
C ARG A 223 6.79 -5.67 -30.19
N ASP A 224 7.53 -6.65 -29.65
CA ASP A 224 7.15 -8.06 -29.55
C ASP A 224 6.79 -8.49 -28.11
N LEU A 225 6.92 -7.59 -27.11
CA LEU A 225 6.75 -7.92 -25.68
C LEU A 225 5.45 -7.41 -25.08
N VAL A 226 4.85 -6.37 -25.65
CA VAL A 226 3.62 -5.77 -25.12
C VAL A 226 2.56 -5.75 -26.20
N ASN A 227 1.39 -6.28 -25.91
CA ASN A 227 0.22 -6.09 -26.77
C ASN A 227 -0.40 -4.70 -26.50
N PRO A 228 -0.26 -3.71 -27.40
CA PRO A 228 -0.83 -2.37 -27.21
C PRO A 228 -2.37 -2.39 -27.20
N ASP A 229 -2.97 -3.41 -27.83
CA ASP A 229 -4.40 -3.65 -27.91
C ASP A 229 -4.81 -4.79 -26.97
N ALA A 230 -4.05 -5.01 -25.88
CA ALA A 230 -4.49 -5.89 -24.80
C ALA A 230 -5.88 -5.46 -24.33
N GLU A 231 -6.76 -6.44 -24.17
CA GLU A 231 -8.16 -6.23 -23.84
C GLU A 231 -8.39 -6.53 -22.36
N PHE A 232 -8.95 -5.55 -21.67
CA PHE A 232 -9.61 -5.70 -20.38
C PHE A 232 -11.01 -6.32 -20.55
N SER A 233 -11.63 -6.74 -19.45
CA SER A 233 -13.03 -7.18 -19.43
C SER A 233 -13.94 -6.25 -20.25
N GLY A 234 -14.73 -6.83 -21.16
CA GLY A 234 -15.55 -6.07 -22.09
C GLY A 234 -14.82 -5.53 -23.33
N GLY A 235 -13.58 -5.94 -23.61
CA GLY A 235 -12.86 -5.59 -24.86
C GLY A 235 -12.23 -4.20 -24.86
N TYR A 236 -12.16 -3.55 -23.70
CA TYR A 236 -11.59 -2.21 -23.56
C TYR A 236 -10.06 -2.27 -23.57
N THR A 237 -9.43 -1.35 -24.29
CA THR A 237 -7.95 -1.26 -24.36
C THR A 237 -7.41 -0.08 -23.57
N ALA A 238 -6.10 -0.03 -23.35
CA ALA A 238 -5.41 1.12 -22.75
C ALA A 238 -5.77 2.46 -23.42
N MET A 239 -5.99 2.48 -24.75
CA MET A 239 -6.39 3.69 -25.46
C MET A 239 -7.80 4.17 -25.07
N HIS A 240 -8.73 3.27 -24.76
CA HIS A 240 -10.06 3.63 -24.28
C HIS A 240 -9.97 4.40 -22.95
N PHE A 241 -9.17 3.90 -21.99
CA PHE A 241 -8.93 4.56 -20.71
C PHE A 241 -8.26 5.93 -20.90
N ALA A 242 -7.21 6.01 -21.74
CA ALA A 242 -6.54 7.28 -22.03
C ALA A 242 -7.49 8.30 -22.68
N ALA A 243 -8.36 7.85 -23.59
CA ALA A 243 -9.33 8.68 -24.26
C ALA A 243 -10.46 9.14 -23.32
N GLN A 244 -10.94 8.26 -22.44
CA GLN A 244 -11.91 8.57 -21.39
C GLN A 244 -11.40 9.64 -20.42
N ASN A 245 -10.13 9.53 -20.00
CA ASN A 245 -9.52 10.42 -19.01
C ASN A 245 -8.88 11.68 -19.62
N GLY A 246 -8.87 11.83 -20.95
CA GLY A 246 -8.41 13.05 -21.62
C GLY A 246 -6.90 13.14 -21.83
N PHE A 247 -6.18 12.03 -21.76
CA PHE A 247 -4.72 12.00 -21.93
C PHE A 247 -4.30 11.92 -23.39
N LEU A 248 -4.40 13.05 -24.10
CA LEU A 248 -4.03 13.15 -25.53
C LEU A 248 -2.61 12.67 -25.83
N ASN A 249 -1.64 12.98 -24.96
CA ASN A 249 -0.26 12.57 -25.18
C ASN A 249 -0.07 11.05 -25.05
N VAL A 250 -0.85 10.39 -24.18
CA VAL A 250 -0.86 8.92 -24.10
C VAL A 250 -1.45 8.33 -25.38
N VAL A 251 -2.60 8.85 -25.86
CA VAL A 251 -3.22 8.40 -27.13
C VAL A 251 -2.24 8.54 -28.29
N LYS A 252 -1.53 9.67 -28.40
CA LYS A 252 -0.49 9.88 -29.41
C LYS A 252 0.61 8.83 -29.33
N VAL A 253 1.16 8.56 -28.14
CA VAL A 253 2.23 7.57 -27.96
C VAL A 253 1.74 6.16 -28.30
N LEU A 254 0.54 5.77 -27.88
CA LEU A 254 -0.04 4.46 -28.19
C LEU A 254 -0.16 4.23 -29.71
N ILE A 255 -0.61 5.24 -30.46
CA ILE A 255 -0.74 5.14 -31.92
C ILE A 255 0.62 5.24 -32.62
N GLN A 256 1.41 6.26 -32.30
CA GLN A 256 2.61 6.62 -33.06
C GLN A 256 3.82 5.73 -32.73
N GLU A 257 3.93 5.25 -31.50
CA GLU A 257 5.04 4.41 -31.05
C GLU A 257 4.60 2.97 -30.78
N GLY A 258 3.39 2.79 -30.24
CA GLY A 258 2.82 1.49 -29.91
C GLY A 258 2.15 0.76 -31.08
N ASN A 259 1.81 1.46 -32.17
CA ASN A 259 1.04 0.90 -33.29
C ASN A 259 -0.31 0.29 -32.84
N ALA A 260 -0.90 0.83 -31.77
CA ALA A 260 -2.22 0.48 -31.28
C ALA A 260 -3.30 0.83 -32.31
N ASP A 261 -4.34 -0.01 -32.44
CA ASP A 261 -5.46 0.28 -33.34
C ASP A 261 -6.36 1.40 -32.76
N PRO A 262 -6.38 2.60 -33.38
CA PRO A 262 -7.22 3.71 -32.91
C PRO A 262 -8.72 3.45 -33.04
N ASN A 263 -9.11 2.45 -33.85
CA ASN A 263 -10.49 2.10 -34.14
C ASN A 263 -10.95 0.83 -33.43
N LYS A 264 -10.12 0.24 -32.57
CA LYS A 264 -10.43 -0.98 -31.82
C LYS A 264 -11.76 -0.83 -31.10
N ARG A 265 -12.63 -1.83 -31.26
CA ARG A 265 -13.97 -1.85 -30.66
C ARG A 265 -13.98 -2.72 -29.41
N ALA A 266 -14.53 -2.17 -28.33
CA ALA A 266 -14.97 -2.93 -27.17
C ALA A 266 -16.20 -3.81 -27.53
N VAL A 267 -16.59 -4.70 -26.62
CA VAL A 267 -17.69 -5.66 -26.81
C VAL A 267 -19.04 -4.97 -27.04
N ASP A 268 -19.25 -3.81 -26.42
CA ASP A 268 -20.42 -2.95 -26.62
C ASP A 268 -20.33 -2.05 -27.87
N GLY A 269 -19.29 -2.24 -28.70
CA GLY A 269 -19.04 -1.46 -29.90
C GLY A 269 -18.39 -0.10 -29.65
N TRP A 270 -18.06 0.24 -28.40
CA TRP A 270 -17.36 1.50 -28.10
C TRP A 270 -15.97 1.54 -28.70
N GLN A 271 -15.55 2.73 -29.10
CA GLN A 271 -14.22 3.01 -29.63
C GLN A 271 -13.57 4.08 -28.75
N PRO A 272 -12.23 4.24 -28.80
CA PRO A 272 -11.56 5.30 -28.05
C PRO A 272 -12.12 6.70 -28.36
N ILE A 273 -12.52 6.97 -29.61
CA ILE A 273 -13.13 8.25 -29.98
C ILE A 273 -14.50 8.48 -29.32
N HIS A 274 -15.31 7.43 -29.13
CA HIS A 274 -16.58 7.51 -28.42
C HIS A 274 -16.36 7.88 -26.95
N ALA A 275 -15.35 7.27 -26.30
CA ALA A 275 -14.91 7.62 -24.95
C ALA A 275 -14.51 9.09 -24.86
N ALA A 276 -13.63 9.55 -25.75
CA ALA A 276 -13.23 10.96 -25.81
C ALA A 276 -14.41 11.92 -26.01
N ALA A 277 -15.36 11.58 -26.89
CA ALA A 277 -16.53 12.42 -27.18
C ALA A 277 -17.48 12.50 -25.97
N ARG A 278 -17.78 11.38 -25.32
CA ARG A 278 -18.65 11.32 -24.13
C ARG A 278 -18.13 12.18 -22.99
N PHE A 279 -16.81 12.16 -22.78
CA PHE A 279 -16.16 12.92 -21.72
C PHE A 279 -15.62 14.30 -22.19
N GLN A 280 -16.01 14.74 -23.39
CA GLN A 280 -15.77 16.08 -23.95
C GLN A 280 -14.29 16.43 -24.22
N HIS A 281 -13.45 15.43 -24.46
CA HIS A 281 -12.02 15.59 -24.76
C HIS A 281 -11.78 15.95 -26.23
N ARG A 282 -12.13 17.19 -26.61
CA ARG A 282 -12.08 17.70 -27.99
C ARG A 282 -10.74 17.49 -28.70
N GLY A 283 -9.62 17.63 -28.00
CA GLY A 283 -8.29 17.42 -28.58
C GLY A 283 -8.04 15.98 -29.01
N ILE A 284 -8.59 15.01 -28.28
CA ILE A 284 -8.50 13.59 -28.61
C ILE A 284 -9.47 13.26 -29.75
N VAL A 285 -10.71 13.77 -29.69
CA VAL A 285 -11.67 13.59 -30.79
C VAL A 285 -11.07 14.11 -32.10
N SER A 286 -10.57 15.35 -32.10
CA SER A 286 -9.94 15.94 -33.28
C SER A 286 -8.77 15.12 -33.81
N PHE A 287 -7.95 14.55 -32.92
CA PHE A 287 -6.79 13.75 -33.32
C PHE A 287 -7.20 12.37 -33.85
N LEU A 288 -8.18 11.70 -33.23
CA LEU A 288 -8.65 10.38 -33.65
C LEU A 288 -9.49 10.42 -34.92
N THR A 289 -10.14 11.55 -35.22
CA THR A 289 -10.87 11.74 -36.49
C THR A 289 -9.98 11.49 -37.71
N ASP A 290 -8.69 11.83 -37.64
CA ASP A 290 -7.74 11.61 -38.73
C ASP A 290 -7.48 10.12 -39.02
N TYR A 291 -7.81 9.23 -38.08
CA TYR A 291 -7.61 7.79 -38.18
C TYR A 291 -8.91 7.01 -38.43
N LEU A 292 -10.06 7.69 -38.52
CA LEU A 292 -11.30 7.02 -38.91
C LEU A 292 -11.17 6.52 -40.35
N PRO A 293 -11.71 5.34 -40.68
CA PRO A 293 -11.77 4.90 -42.06
C PRO A 293 -12.52 5.95 -42.87
N GLN A 294 -11.84 6.54 -43.86
CA GLN A 294 -12.52 7.43 -44.79
C GLN A 294 -13.55 6.58 -45.52
N SER A 295 -14.82 6.93 -45.37
CA SER A 295 -15.87 6.34 -46.19
C SER A 295 -15.47 6.59 -47.64
N GLU A 296 -15.04 5.55 -48.36
CA GLU A 296 -15.06 5.62 -49.81
C GLU A 296 -16.48 5.99 -50.22
N GLY A 297 -16.63 7.14 -50.87
CA GLY A 297 -17.91 7.57 -51.37
C GLY A 297 -18.45 6.52 -52.34
N GLY A 298 -19.60 5.93 -52.00
CA GLY A 298 -20.40 5.17 -52.94
C GLY A 298 -21.06 3.92 -52.37
N LYS A 299 -22.23 4.08 -51.74
CA LYS A 299 -23.55 3.93 -52.38
C LYS A 299 -24.60 3.78 -51.29
N GLU A 300 -25.56 4.69 -51.32
CA GLU A 300 -26.90 4.46 -50.78
C GLU A 300 -27.44 3.14 -51.35
N GLY A 301 -28.04 2.32 -50.51
CA GLY A 301 -28.75 1.12 -50.96
C GLY A 301 -28.67 -0.03 -49.97
N ASP A 302 -29.71 -0.09 -49.15
CA ASP A 302 -30.48 -1.31 -48.88
C ASP A 302 -30.26 -2.08 -47.55
N GLU A 303 -31.40 -2.22 -46.87
CA GLU A 303 -31.82 -3.28 -45.97
C GLU A 303 -31.34 -3.24 -44.50
N TYR A 304 -31.94 -2.32 -43.74
CA TYR A 304 -32.44 -2.67 -42.41
C TYR A 304 -33.72 -3.51 -42.59
N SER A 305 -33.58 -4.83 -42.65
CA SER A 305 -34.71 -5.74 -42.51
C SER A 305 -35.11 -5.80 -41.03
N ASP A 306 -36.28 -5.23 -40.75
CA ASP A 306 -37.12 -5.58 -39.61
C ASP A 306 -37.28 -7.11 -39.52
N GLY A 307 -37.00 -7.68 -38.35
CA GLY A 307 -37.15 -9.10 -38.09
C GLY A 307 -37.00 -9.46 -36.60
N ASP A 308 -38.13 -9.41 -35.90
CA ASP A 308 -38.49 -10.21 -34.72
C ASP A 308 -37.99 -9.82 -33.31
N ARG A 309 -38.85 -9.03 -32.65
CA ARG A 309 -39.64 -9.36 -31.44
C ARG A 309 -38.98 -10.13 -30.27
N LEU A 310 -38.99 -9.41 -29.14
CA LEU A 310 -39.45 -9.85 -27.81
C LEU A 310 -38.66 -10.95 -27.10
N SER A 311 -37.76 -10.50 -26.22
CA SER A 311 -37.85 -10.86 -24.81
C SER A 311 -37.44 -9.66 -23.97
N ASP A 312 -38.42 -9.15 -23.21
CA ASP A 312 -38.20 -8.30 -22.05
C ASP A 312 -37.19 -8.99 -21.13
N ASP A 313 -36.03 -8.37 -20.95
CA ASP A 313 -35.26 -8.42 -19.70
C ASP A 313 -34.57 -7.07 -19.54
N ARG A 314 -35.28 -6.18 -18.84
CA ARG A 314 -34.72 -4.92 -18.34
C ARG A 314 -33.82 -5.23 -17.16
N ASP A 315 -32.55 -5.53 -17.43
CA ASP A 315 -31.49 -5.28 -16.46
C ASP A 315 -30.91 -3.89 -16.72
N ASP A 316 -31.52 -2.91 -16.06
CA ASP A 316 -30.96 -1.59 -15.80
C ASP A 316 -29.70 -1.74 -14.94
N MET A 317 -28.56 -2.02 -15.57
CA MET A 317 -27.23 -1.82 -14.99
C MET A 317 -26.75 -0.42 -15.34
N SER A 318 -27.39 0.57 -14.72
CA SER A 318 -26.85 1.92 -14.57
C SER A 318 -25.59 1.89 -13.70
N MET A 319 -24.46 1.48 -14.28
CA MET A 319 -23.15 1.82 -13.71
C MET A 319 -22.87 3.30 -13.95
N SER A 320 -23.26 4.08 -12.95
CA SER A 320 -22.86 5.46 -12.74
C SER A 320 -21.33 5.58 -12.60
N MET A 321 -20.62 5.60 -13.72
CA MET A 321 -19.23 6.08 -13.74
C MET A 321 -19.27 7.61 -13.63
N SER A 322 -19.37 8.10 -12.39
CA SER A 322 -19.17 9.52 -12.09
C SER A 322 -17.74 9.93 -12.46
N PRO A 323 -17.52 11.13 -13.02
CA PRO A 323 -16.17 11.65 -13.20
C PRO A 323 -15.58 11.87 -11.81
N ARG A 324 -14.57 11.07 -11.43
CA ARG A 324 -13.73 11.44 -10.29
C ARG A 324 -12.83 12.59 -10.75
N SER A 325 -13.00 13.73 -10.08
CA SER A 325 -12.07 14.85 -10.06
C SER A 325 -10.63 14.36 -9.91
N PRO A 326 -9.63 15.12 -10.42
CA PRO A 326 -8.24 14.75 -10.26
C PRO A 326 -7.98 14.54 -8.77
N ARG A 327 -7.60 13.31 -8.38
CA ARG A 327 -7.17 13.04 -7.02
C ARG A 327 -5.98 13.95 -6.77
N GLU A 328 -6.21 14.94 -5.92
CA GLU A 328 -5.16 15.56 -5.14
C GLU A 328 -4.28 14.43 -4.58
N SER A 329 -2.98 14.61 -4.75
CA SER A 329 -1.94 13.87 -4.06
C SER A 329 -2.39 13.45 -2.66
N GLU A 330 -2.51 12.15 -2.40
CA GLU A 330 -2.48 11.63 -1.04
C GLU A 330 -1.04 11.78 -0.51
N SER A 331 -0.69 13.02 -0.18
CA SER A 331 0.31 13.27 0.85
C SER A 331 -0.33 12.94 2.20
N SER A 332 0.36 12.10 2.96
CA SER A 332 0.18 11.84 4.40
C SER A 332 -1.17 11.28 4.86
N TYR A 333 -1.25 9.95 4.97
CA TYR A 333 -2.02 9.34 6.04
C TYR A 333 -1.06 8.69 7.05
N SER A 334 -0.75 9.49 8.07
CA SER A 334 -0.29 9.02 9.36
C SER A 334 -1.49 8.52 10.15
N ASP A 335 -1.67 7.20 10.25
CA ASP A 335 -2.65 6.64 11.19
C ASP A 335 -2.05 6.58 12.60
N SER A 336 -2.17 7.71 13.29
CA SER A 336 -2.31 7.73 14.74
C SER A 336 -3.72 7.25 15.10
N TYR A 337 -3.82 6.08 15.71
CA TYR A 337 -5.01 5.67 16.45
C TYR A 337 -5.26 6.67 17.59
N SER A 338 -6.32 7.46 17.46
CA SER A 338 -6.97 8.13 18.58
C SER A 338 -8.47 7.94 18.40
N ASP A 339 -9.10 7.24 19.33
CA ASP A 339 -10.55 7.31 19.49
C ASP A 339 -10.90 7.55 20.96
N SER A 340 -11.85 8.47 21.12
CA SER A 340 -12.83 8.62 22.19
C SER A 340 -12.39 9.12 23.57
N SER A 341 -12.57 10.44 23.77
CA SER A 341 -12.90 11.07 25.05
C SER A 341 -14.28 10.63 25.57
N PRO A 342 -14.52 10.72 26.89
CA PRO A 342 -15.73 11.41 27.33
C PRO A 342 -15.54 12.39 28.51
N MET A 343 -16.36 13.44 28.46
CA MET A 343 -16.98 14.21 29.56
C MET A 343 -16.23 15.37 30.26
N SER A 344 -16.77 16.55 29.97
CA SER A 344 -17.24 17.61 30.88
C SER A 344 -16.25 18.26 31.86
N SER A 345 -15.76 19.43 31.47
CA SER A 345 -15.36 20.49 32.40
C SER A 345 -16.58 21.35 32.74
N SER A 346 -17.10 21.23 33.97
CA SER A 346 -17.92 22.28 34.58
C SER A 346 -17.13 22.91 35.73
N VAL A 347 -17.27 24.23 35.76
CA VAL A 347 -16.54 25.23 36.53
C VAL A 347 -16.88 25.13 38.02
N MET A 348 -15.86 25.14 38.88
CA MET A 348 -16.01 25.52 40.29
C MET A 348 -16.09 27.05 40.40
N PRO A 349 -16.91 27.59 41.31
CA PRO A 349 -16.28 28.28 42.43
C PRO A 349 -16.99 28.11 43.79
N SER A 350 -16.16 28.05 44.83
CA SER A 350 -16.28 28.74 46.13
C SER A 350 -17.60 28.71 46.91
N ALA A 351 -17.60 28.11 48.12
CA ALA A 351 -18.14 28.75 49.35
C ALA A 351 -17.93 27.87 50.60
N SER A 352 -17.69 28.58 51.71
CA SER A 352 -17.40 28.15 53.07
C SER A 352 -18.62 27.75 53.91
N LEU A 353 -18.34 27.07 55.04
CA LEU A 353 -19.04 27.12 56.34
C LEU A 353 -20.47 26.55 56.43
N ALA A 354 -20.65 25.43 57.17
CA ALA A 354 -21.38 25.40 58.46
C ALA A 354 -21.70 23.97 58.97
N LYS A 355 -21.21 23.71 60.19
CA LYS A 355 -21.81 23.03 61.37
C LYS A 355 -22.88 21.92 61.24
N GLY A 356 -22.67 20.87 62.05
CA GLY A 356 -23.71 20.12 62.79
C GLY A 356 -24.23 18.88 62.06
N GLU A 357 -24.49 17.70 62.63
CA GLU A 357 -24.56 17.19 64.00
C GLU A 357 -24.49 15.64 63.90
N THR A 358 -23.79 14.98 64.82
CA THR A 358 -24.09 13.59 65.25
C THR A 358 -25.28 13.63 66.24
N PRO A 359 -25.98 12.54 66.67
CA PRO A 359 -25.53 11.13 66.72
C PRO A 359 -26.64 10.06 66.56
N ARG A 360 -26.26 8.77 66.59
CA ARG A 360 -26.78 7.69 67.49
C ARG A 360 -26.42 6.29 66.97
N GLY A 361 -25.67 5.52 67.76
CA GLY A 361 -25.59 4.05 67.66
C GLY A 361 -26.74 3.40 68.44
N PRO A 362 -26.58 2.20 69.04
CA PRO A 362 -25.59 1.14 68.82
C PRO A 362 -26.22 -0.30 68.81
N ARG A 363 -25.35 -1.33 68.90
CA ARG A 363 -25.59 -2.75 69.32
C ARG A 363 -26.07 -3.71 68.21
N SER A 364 -25.65 -4.97 68.13
CA SER A 364 -24.84 -5.86 69.00
C SER A 364 -24.63 -7.20 68.29
N GLU A 365 -23.53 -7.90 68.63
CA GLU A 365 -23.36 -9.37 68.71
C GLU A 365 -23.45 -10.21 67.41
N GLY A 366 -22.63 -11.24 67.15
CA GLY A 366 -21.61 -11.93 67.93
C GLY A 366 -21.09 -13.16 67.16
N GLY A 367 -20.04 -13.79 67.71
CA GLY A 367 -19.66 -15.21 67.54
C GLY A 367 -19.01 -15.61 66.19
N GLU A 368 -17.70 -15.87 66.10
CA GLU A 368 -16.91 -17.05 66.54
C GLU A 368 -16.98 -18.29 65.64
N GLY A 369 -15.81 -18.92 65.42
CA GLY A 369 -15.63 -20.31 64.95
C GLY A 369 -15.08 -20.45 63.52
N ILE A 370 -13.76 -20.55 63.25
CA ILE A 370 -12.90 -21.75 63.40
C ILE A 370 -13.54 -22.94 62.63
N GLY A 371 -13.07 -23.37 61.47
CA GLY A 371 -11.80 -24.07 61.23
C GLY A 371 -12.07 -25.33 60.36
N PRO A 372 -11.04 -25.99 59.83
CA PRO A 372 -11.02 -26.62 58.50
C PRO A 372 -11.14 -28.16 58.52
N ALA A 373 -10.92 -28.79 57.35
CA ALA A 373 -10.79 -30.24 57.02
C ALA A 373 -11.96 -30.75 56.15
N ASP A 374 -11.82 -31.60 55.12
CA ASP A 374 -10.67 -32.29 54.54
C ASP A 374 -11.16 -33.12 53.32
N ILE A 375 -10.25 -33.38 52.37
CA ILE A 375 -10.01 -34.64 51.64
C ILE A 375 -11.16 -35.24 50.78
N GLN A 376 -11.03 -35.18 49.44
CA GLN A 376 -10.49 -36.26 48.58
C GLN A 376 -10.20 -35.75 47.16
#